data_AF-A0A351MC14-F1
#
_entry.id   AF-A0A351MC14-F1
#
_cell.length_a   1.000
_cell.length_b   1.000
_cell.length_c   1.000
_cell.angle_alpha   90.00
_cell.angle_beta   90.00
_cell.angle_gamma   90.00
#
_symmetry.space_group_name_H-M   'P 1'
#
loop_
_entity.id
_entity.type
_entity.pdbx_description
1 polymer ?
#
loop_
_entity_poly.entity_id
_entity_poly.type
_entity_poly.pdbx_seq_one_letter_code
_entity_poly.pdbx_strand_id
1 'polypeptide(L)'
;MHPVAFRFENGRYFATVAGDTFLVGQRVRYGARKGLMNDEAIERLHYRALDWRERHGVWADWIEPIARVEGGHFHALNTYDRARCTFGFLQAGAHVAQGQFVRWLRAVLALPDAGASFPDLGLADGQIVRLADATPPRVLEDVHGTQGLLDYLNPGSREVEDVEVIQAARLIHRVRNDPQAIALQVAVAVTALQEALGHYALRYGLDGADDITCLLVADIRHQGRAPHVAIKRALTAGDPHAALLALGAERFPERVARLRDAVEELRHEGRLGRLRYAGAEGRFV
;
A
#
# COMPACT_ATOMS: atom_id res chain seq x y z
N MET A 1 -21.41 -13.06 10.11
CA MET A 1 -20.29 -12.56 10.94
C MET A 1 -19.35 -13.72 11.24
N HIS A 2 -18.09 -13.62 10.83
CA HIS A 2 -17.08 -14.60 11.23
C HIS A 2 -16.40 -14.13 12.52
N PRO A 3 -16.50 -14.88 13.64
CA PRO A 3 -15.75 -14.55 14.84
C PRO A 3 -14.26 -14.68 14.57
N VAL A 4 -13.47 -13.81 15.20
CA VAL A 4 -12.01 -13.88 15.17
C VAL A 4 -11.55 -14.45 16.51
N ALA A 5 -10.98 -15.65 16.49
CA ALA A 5 -10.22 -16.18 17.60
C ALA A 5 -8.73 -15.95 17.31
N PHE A 6 -7.92 -15.65 18.32
CA PHE A 6 -6.47 -15.54 18.13
C PHE A 6 -5.70 -16.09 19.33
N ARG A 7 -4.43 -16.43 19.08
CA ARG A 7 -3.49 -16.93 20.08
C ARG A 7 -2.13 -16.26 19.87
N PHE A 8 -1.39 -16.12 20.96
CA PHE A 8 -0.03 -15.59 20.96
C PHE A 8 0.96 -16.70 21.31
N GLU A 9 1.91 -16.97 20.42
CA GLU A 9 2.92 -18.01 20.59
C GLU A 9 4.26 -17.51 20.05
N ASN A 10 5.33 -17.63 20.84
CA ASN A 10 6.71 -17.32 20.43
C ASN A 10 6.87 -15.93 19.78
N GLY A 11 6.20 -14.91 20.32
CA GLY A 11 6.27 -13.54 19.79
C GLY A 11 5.36 -13.26 18.59
N ARG A 12 4.53 -14.22 18.17
CA ARG A 12 3.68 -14.14 16.98
C ARG A 12 2.20 -14.31 17.34
N TYR A 13 1.35 -13.56 16.65
CA TYR A 13 -0.09 -13.70 16.75
C TYR A 13 -0.60 -14.52 15.57
N PHE A 14 -1.38 -15.55 15.87
CA PHE A 14 -2.11 -16.35 14.89
C PHE A 14 -3.60 -16.14 15.11
N ALA A 15 -4.37 -16.00 14.04
CA ALA A 15 -5.82 -15.90 14.11
C ALA A 15 -6.47 -17.07 13.38
N THR A 16 -7.66 -17.44 13.85
CA THR A 16 -8.58 -18.35 13.18
C THR A 16 -9.86 -17.58 12.84
N VAL A 17 -10.19 -17.53 11.56
CA VAL A 17 -11.41 -16.88 11.03
C VAL A 17 -12.06 -17.84 10.05
N ALA A 18 -13.36 -18.13 10.25
CA ALA A 18 -14.10 -19.07 9.40
C ALA A 18 -13.41 -20.46 9.21
N GLY A 19 -12.61 -20.90 10.18
CA GLY A 19 -11.83 -22.14 10.11
C GLY A 19 -10.44 -22.01 9.48
N ASP A 20 -10.13 -20.92 8.79
CA ASP A 20 -8.77 -20.62 8.28
C ASP A 20 -7.90 -20.09 9.41
N THR A 21 -6.74 -20.73 9.63
CA THR A 21 -5.76 -20.32 10.65
C THR A 21 -4.50 -19.80 9.98
N PHE A 22 -4.09 -18.58 10.32
CA PHE A 22 -2.98 -17.90 9.65
C PHE A 22 -2.22 -16.97 10.60
N LEU A 23 -0.99 -16.62 10.21
CA LEU A 23 -0.19 -15.61 10.90
C LEU A 23 -0.82 -14.22 10.68
N VAL A 24 -1.13 -13.52 11.77
CA VAL A 24 -1.54 -12.11 11.74
C VAL A 24 -0.32 -11.22 11.66
N GLY A 25 0.69 -11.50 12.50
CA GLY A 25 1.96 -10.78 12.50
C GLY A 25 2.81 -11.13 13.71
N GLN A 26 4.09 -10.80 13.62
CA GLN A 26 5.04 -10.84 14.72
C GLN A 26 4.98 -9.52 15.50
N ARG A 27 5.02 -9.61 16.84
CA ARG A 27 5.18 -8.43 17.69
C ARG A 27 6.58 -7.85 17.51
N VAL A 28 6.65 -6.58 17.16
CA VAL A 28 7.91 -5.84 16.97
C VAL A 28 7.91 -4.53 17.75
N ARG A 29 9.09 -3.93 17.89
CA ARG A 29 9.30 -2.63 18.53
C ARG A 29 10.01 -1.68 17.57
N TYR A 30 9.51 -0.46 17.46
CA TYR A 30 10.13 0.61 16.68
C TYR A 30 10.22 1.89 17.51
N GLY A 31 11.43 2.18 18.02
CA GLY A 31 11.65 3.23 19.01
C GLY A 31 10.84 2.98 20.29
N ALA A 32 9.97 3.93 20.64
CA ALA A 32 9.06 3.82 21.79
C ALA A 32 7.75 3.09 21.48
N ARG A 33 7.51 2.71 20.22
CA ARG A 33 6.25 2.09 19.78
C ARG A 33 6.36 0.58 19.68
N LYS A 34 5.25 -0.11 19.92
CA LYS A 34 5.06 -1.54 19.67
C LYS A 34 3.89 -1.73 18.71
N GLY A 35 3.92 -2.83 17.96
CA GLY A 35 2.87 -3.21 17.03
C GLY A 35 3.19 -4.56 16.39
N LEU A 36 2.46 -4.86 15.32
CA LEU A 36 2.59 -6.04 14.47
C LEU A 36 3.35 -5.73 13.19
N MET A 37 4.12 -6.72 12.73
CA MET A 37 4.72 -6.79 11.41
C MET A 37 4.35 -8.13 10.78
N ASN A 38 3.87 -8.11 9.54
CA ASN A 38 3.65 -9.31 8.75
C ASN A 38 4.26 -9.12 7.36
N ASP A 39 5.28 -9.92 7.09
CA ASP A 39 6.03 -10.02 5.85
C ASP A 39 6.16 -11.48 5.40
N GLU A 40 5.21 -12.34 5.82
CA GLU A 40 5.24 -13.76 5.47
C GLU A 40 5.22 -13.96 3.95
N ALA A 41 6.21 -14.69 3.45
CA ALA A 41 6.31 -14.96 2.02
C ALA A 41 5.28 -16.02 1.61
N ILE A 42 4.13 -15.56 1.11
CA ILE A 42 3.08 -16.41 0.54
C ILE A 42 2.99 -16.12 -0.96
N GLU A 43 3.49 -17.05 -1.78
CA GLU A 43 3.61 -16.91 -3.23
C GLU A 43 2.28 -16.50 -3.90
N ARG A 44 1.17 -17.19 -3.57
CA ARG A 44 -0.16 -16.89 -4.13
C ARG A 44 -0.71 -15.50 -3.74
N LEU A 45 -0.09 -14.83 -2.77
CA LEU A 45 -0.46 -13.51 -2.28
C LEU A 45 0.65 -12.48 -2.54
N HIS A 46 1.48 -12.73 -3.55
CA HIS A 46 2.51 -11.82 -4.00
C HIS A 46 2.10 -11.15 -5.33
N TYR A 47 2.32 -9.85 -5.45
CA TYR A 47 2.03 -9.10 -6.66
C TYR A 47 3.00 -9.48 -7.77
N ARG A 48 2.45 -9.86 -8.93
CA ARG A 48 3.21 -10.08 -10.17
C ARG A 48 2.48 -9.36 -11.28
N ALA A 49 3.12 -8.40 -11.94
CA ALA A 49 2.41 -7.58 -12.91
C ALA A 49 1.82 -8.37 -14.08
N LEU A 50 2.46 -9.49 -14.47
CA LEU A 50 1.96 -10.37 -15.52
C LEU A 50 0.51 -10.83 -15.27
N ASP A 51 0.13 -11.04 -14.02
CA ASP A 51 -1.22 -11.48 -13.63
C ASP A 51 -2.27 -10.36 -13.81
N TRP A 52 -1.81 -9.12 -13.94
CA TRP A 52 -2.64 -7.90 -13.94
C TRP A 52 -2.57 -7.12 -15.25
N ARG A 53 -1.67 -7.49 -16.17
CA ARG A 53 -1.45 -6.83 -17.47
C ARG A 53 -2.71 -6.75 -18.32
N GLU A 54 -3.53 -7.79 -18.34
CA GLU A 54 -4.77 -7.79 -19.14
C GLU A 54 -5.71 -6.65 -18.70
N ARG A 55 -5.76 -6.35 -17.40
CA ARG A 55 -6.67 -5.36 -16.83
C ARG A 55 -6.08 -3.95 -16.75
N HIS A 56 -4.78 -3.85 -16.51
CA HIS A 56 -4.12 -2.58 -16.19
C HIS A 56 -3.05 -2.17 -17.21
N GLY A 57 -2.81 -3.01 -18.22
CA GLY A 57 -1.83 -2.76 -19.27
C GLY A 57 -0.43 -2.50 -18.71
N VAL A 58 0.25 -1.53 -19.31
CA VAL A 58 1.62 -1.12 -18.95
C VAL A 58 1.75 -0.63 -17.50
N TRP A 59 0.65 -0.18 -16.88
CA TRP A 59 0.67 0.26 -15.49
C TRP A 59 0.89 -0.90 -14.52
N ALA A 60 0.47 -2.12 -14.85
CA ALA A 60 0.79 -3.28 -14.04
C ALA A 60 2.31 -3.44 -13.93
N ASP A 61 3.01 -3.34 -15.06
CA ASP A 61 4.48 -3.44 -15.11
C ASP A 61 5.16 -2.29 -14.39
N TRP A 62 4.67 -1.08 -14.65
CA TRP A 62 5.29 0.14 -14.14
C TRP A 62 5.28 0.23 -12.62
N ILE A 63 4.24 -0.28 -11.94
CA ILE A 63 4.20 -0.27 -10.47
C ILE A 63 5.00 -1.39 -9.81
N GLU A 64 5.42 -2.42 -10.57
CA GLU A 64 6.05 -3.62 -10.02
C GLU A 64 7.36 -3.33 -9.26
N PRO A 65 8.26 -2.45 -9.72
CA PRO A 65 9.46 -2.13 -8.95
C PRO A 65 9.16 -1.50 -7.58
N ILE A 66 8.13 -0.65 -7.49
CA ILE A 66 7.69 -0.07 -6.21
C ILE A 66 7.15 -1.18 -5.30
N ALA A 67 6.34 -2.09 -5.84
CA ALA A 67 5.83 -3.25 -5.10
C ALA A 67 6.97 -4.13 -4.56
N ARG A 68 7.98 -4.45 -5.38
CA ARG A 68 9.14 -5.26 -4.96
C ARG A 68 9.95 -4.59 -3.85
N VAL A 69 10.10 -3.26 -3.88
CA VAL A 69 10.75 -2.52 -2.79
C VAL A 69 9.99 -2.64 -1.47
N GLU A 70 8.65 -2.64 -1.52
CA GLU A 70 7.77 -2.82 -0.36
C GLU A 70 7.56 -4.29 0.05
N GLY A 71 8.09 -5.25 -0.72
CA GLY A 71 7.95 -6.68 -0.50
C GLY A 71 6.78 -7.34 -1.24
N GLY A 72 5.85 -6.57 -1.81
CA GLY A 72 4.90 -7.06 -2.81
C GLY A 72 3.77 -7.97 -2.29
N HIS A 73 3.65 -8.21 -0.99
CA HIS A 73 2.62 -9.11 -0.45
C HIS A 73 1.28 -8.39 -0.20
N PHE A 74 0.18 -8.91 -0.76
CA PHE A 74 -1.18 -8.36 -0.59
C PHE A 74 -1.67 -8.35 0.86
N HIS A 75 -1.05 -9.14 1.73
CA HIS A 75 -1.38 -9.27 3.14
C HIS A 75 -0.32 -8.63 4.07
N ALA A 76 0.72 -8.00 3.51
CA ALA A 76 1.75 -7.37 4.34
C ALA A 76 1.13 -6.28 5.21
N LEU A 77 1.54 -6.24 6.48
CA LEU A 77 0.95 -5.40 7.51
C LEU A 77 2.04 -4.82 8.40
N ASN A 78 1.99 -3.52 8.67
CA ASN A 78 2.74 -2.91 9.76
C ASN A 78 1.84 -2.00 10.60
N THR A 79 1.95 -2.08 11.92
CA THR A 79 1.19 -1.23 12.85
C THR A 79 2.06 -0.54 13.91
N TYR A 80 3.37 -0.80 13.89
CA TYR A 80 4.30 -0.40 14.94
C TYR A 80 4.85 1.03 14.83
N ASP A 81 4.56 1.76 13.75
CA ASP A 81 5.16 3.07 13.47
C ASP A 81 4.14 4.22 13.59
N ARG A 82 4.50 5.41 13.10
CA ARG A 82 3.62 6.59 13.15
C ARG A 82 2.40 6.48 12.25
N ALA A 83 2.42 5.61 11.24
CA ALA A 83 1.29 5.38 10.35
C ALA A 83 0.18 4.58 11.04
N ARG A 84 0.48 3.89 12.17
CA ARG A 84 -0.39 3.00 12.97
C ARG A 84 -0.96 1.80 12.22
N CYS A 85 -1.13 1.87 10.91
CA CYS A 85 -1.48 0.77 10.03
C CYS A 85 -1.04 1.10 8.60
N THR A 86 -0.17 0.27 8.03
CA THR A 86 0.06 0.14 6.59
C THR A 86 -0.30 -1.27 6.16
N PHE A 87 -0.95 -1.42 5.00
CA PHE A 87 -1.44 -2.71 4.55
C PHE A 87 -1.31 -2.89 3.04
N GLY A 88 -1.05 -4.12 2.62
CA GLY A 88 -1.05 -4.53 1.22
C GLY A 88 0.30 -4.41 0.53
N PHE A 89 0.29 -4.75 -0.76
CA PHE A 89 1.51 -4.95 -1.55
C PHE A 89 2.32 -3.66 -1.83
N LEU A 90 1.69 -2.49 -1.66
CA LEU A 90 2.36 -1.17 -1.68
C LEU A 90 2.44 -0.50 -0.30
N GLN A 91 2.12 -1.24 0.78
CA GLN A 91 2.12 -0.72 2.15
C GLN A 91 1.30 0.57 2.31
N ALA A 92 0.06 0.56 1.80
CA ALA A 92 -0.83 1.72 1.84
C ALA A 92 -1.18 2.11 3.28
N GLY A 93 -0.88 3.35 3.66
CA GLY A 93 -1.09 3.85 5.02
C GLY A 93 -2.52 4.30 5.30
N ALA A 94 -3.11 3.82 6.40
CA ALA A 94 -4.44 4.22 6.86
C ALA A 94 -4.52 5.68 7.35
N HIS A 95 -3.37 6.31 7.65
CA HIS A 95 -3.28 7.70 8.11
C HIS A 95 -3.44 8.73 6.98
N VAL A 96 -3.47 8.29 5.71
CA VAL A 96 -3.59 9.18 4.55
C VAL A 96 -5.07 9.33 4.19
N ALA A 97 -5.64 10.50 4.49
CA ALA A 97 -7.00 10.85 4.06
C ALA A 97 -7.14 10.71 2.54
N GLN A 98 -8.23 10.07 2.10
CA GLN A 98 -8.46 9.72 0.69
C GLN A 98 -7.32 8.91 0.03
N GLY A 99 -6.40 8.35 0.81
CA GLY A 99 -5.28 7.56 0.33
C GLY A 99 -5.69 6.15 -0.14
N GLN A 100 -4.72 5.41 -0.66
CA GLN A 100 -4.92 4.07 -1.21
C GLN A 100 -5.63 3.12 -0.23
N PHE A 101 -5.24 3.13 1.05
CA PHE A 101 -5.86 2.27 2.06
C PHE A 101 -7.34 2.57 2.24
N VAL A 102 -7.69 3.86 2.40
CA VAL A 102 -9.08 4.30 2.59
C VAL A 102 -9.93 3.98 1.36
N ARG A 103 -9.41 4.27 0.15
CA ARG A 103 -10.11 3.95 -1.10
C ARG A 103 -10.33 2.45 -1.27
N TRP A 104 -9.33 1.63 -0.94
CA TRP A 104 -9.45 0.17 -0.98
C TRP A 104 -10.47 -0.34 0.05
N LEU A 105 -10.41 0.12 1.31
CA LEU A 105 -11.35 -0.32 2.33
C LEU A 105 -12.79 0.10 1.99
N ARG A 106 -13.00 1.30 1.44
CA ARG A 106 -14.31 1.72 0.91
C ARG A 106 -14.79 0.77 -0.19
N ALA A 107 -13.93 0.44 -1.15
CA ALA A 107 -14.30 -0.47 -2.24
C ALA A 107 -14.63 -1.88 -1.74
N VAL A 108 -13.88 -2.39 -0.75
CA VAL A 108 -14.16 -3.67 -0.10
C VAL A 108 -15.48 -3.64 0.67
N LEU A 109 -15.76 -2.56 1.42
CA LEU A 109 -17.02 -2.41 2.17
C LEU A 109 -18.24 -2.25 1.27
N ALA A 110 -18.06 -1.90 -0.01
CA ALA A 110 -19.12 -1.88 -1.00
C ALA A 110 -19.44 -3.26 -1.60
N LEU A 111 -18.63 -4.29 -1.33
CA LEU A 111 -18.89 -5.65 -1.79
C LEU A 111 -20.08 -6.27 -1.03
N PRO A 112 -20.94 -7.08 -1.68
CA PRO A 112 -22.16 -7.62 -1.06
C PRO A 112 -21.92 -8.44 0.22
N ASP A 113 -20.76 -9.08 0.33
CA ASP A 113 -20.39 -9.97 1.43
C ASP A 113 -19.48 -9.30 2.48
N ALA A 114 -19.23 -7.98 2.37
CA ALA A 114 -18.33 -7.25 3.25
C ALA A 114 -18.67 -7.41 4.74
N GLY A 115 -19.96 -7.43 5.08
CA GLY A 115 -20.45 -7.60 6.46
C GLY A 115 -20.09 -8.95 7.10
N ALA A 116 -19.69 -9.96 6.31
CA ALA A 116 -19.16 -11.20 6.85
C ALA A 116 -17.77 -11.01 7.49
N SER A 117 -16.95 -10.14 6.88
CA SER A 117 -15.57 -9.83 7.29
C SER A 117 -15.50 -8.61 8.24
N PHE A 118 -16.35 -7.61 8.02
CA PHE A 118 -16.38 -6.34 8.76
C PHE A 118 -17.80 -6.05 9.27
N PRO A 119 -18.30 -6.81 10.26
CA PRO A 119 -19.69 -6.73 10.70
C PRO A 119 -20.09 -5.40 11.36
N ASP A 120 -19.11 -4.64 11.84
CA ASP A 120 -19.28 -3.37 12.54
C ASP A 120 -18.85 -2.15 11.71
N LEU A 121 -18.49 -2.35 10.44
CA LEU A 121 -18.22 -1.28 9.49
C LEU A 121 -19.26 -1.25 8.37
N GLY A 122 -19.50 -0.05 7.84
CA GLY A 122 -20.30 0.15 6.64
C GLY A 122 -19.90 1.40 5.90
N LEU A 123 -20.70 1.78 4.91
CA LEU A 123 -20.57 3.03 4.18
C LEU A 123 -21.80 3.91 4.41
N ALA A 124 -21.57 5.19 4.69
CA ALA A 124 -22.59 6.24 4.63
C ALA A 124 -22.02 7.41 3.82
N ASP A 125 -22.73 7.88 2.80
CA ASP A 125 -22.28 8.94 1.89
C ASP A 125 -20.87 8.73 1.31
N GLY A 126 -20.51 7.46 1.05
CA GLY A 126 -19.20 7.06 0.55
C GLY A 126 -18.06 7.09 1.58
N GLN A 127 -18.36 7.42 2.85
CA GLN A 127 -17.40 7.42 3.96
C GLN A 127 -17.49 6.13 4.78
N ILE A 128 -16.37 5.73 5.35
CA ILE A 128 -16.32 4.58 6.26
C ILE A 128 -16.96 4.98 7.59
N VAL A 129 -17.98 4.23 8.02
CA VAL A 129 -18.67 4.43 9.30
C VAL A 129 -18.59 3.20 10.16
N ARG A 130 -18.56 3.40 11.49
CA ARG A 130 -18.79 2.35 12.47
C ARG A 130 -20.28 2.22 12.73
N LEU A 131 -20.81 1.02 12.54
CA LEU A 131 -22.23 0.69 12.67
C LEU A 131 -22.64 0.41 14.12
N ALA A 132 -21.71 -0.04 14.94
CA ALA A 132 -21.98 -0.38 16.34
C ALA A 132 -22.09 0.90 17.20
N ASP A 133 -23.06 0.87 18.13
CA ASP A 133 -23.14 1.71 19.34
C ASP A 133 -23.53 3.19 19.18
N ALA A 134 -23.98 3.63 18.00
CA ALA A 134 -24.49 5.00 17.81
C ALA A 134 -25.57 5.11 16.73
N THR A 135 -26.59 5.94 16.99
CA THR A 135 -27.51 6.47 15.96
C THR A 135 -27.42 8.00 16.03
N PRO A 136 -26.90 8.67 14.99
CA PRO A 136 -26.42 8.12 13.70
C PRO A 136 -25.08 7.37 13.80
N PRO A 137 -24.71 6.55 12.79
CA PRO A 137 -23.41 5.88 12.70
C PRO A 137 -22.23 6.86 12.81
N ARG A 138 -21.11 6.41 13.39
CA ARG A 138 -19.92 7.25 13.58
C ARG A 138 -19.01 7.21 12.35
N VAL A 139 -18.79 8.36 11.72
CA VAL A 139 -17.80 8.52 10.64
C VAL A 139 -16.38 8.31 11.17
N LEU A 140 -15.58 7.52 10.45
CA LEU A 140 -14.21 7.16 10.83
C LEU A 140 -13.15 7.93 10.03
N GLU A 141 -13.53 8.49 8.88
CA GLU A 141 -12.64 9.24 8.01
C GLU A 141 -13.39 10.26 7.15
N ASP A 142 -12.69 11.32 6.78
CA ASP A 142 -13.15 12.33 5.83
C ASP A 142 -11.97 12.87 4.98
N VAL A 143 -12.23 13.95 4.25
CA VAL A 143 -11.22 14.58 3.39
C VAL A 143 -10.08 15.26 4.16
N HIS A 144 -10.27 15.50 5.47
CA HIS A 144 -9.34 16.21 6.34
C HIS A 144 -8.54 15.24 7.24
N GLY A 145 -9.05 14.04 7.52
CA GLY A 145 -8.34 13.09 8.37
C GLY A 145 -8.98 11.72 8.51
N THR A 146 -8.20 10.80 9.11
CA THR A 146 -8.59 9.39 9.30
C THR A 146 -8.45 8.94 10.75
N GLN A 147 -8.44 9.87 11.71
CA GLN A 147 -8.14 9.56 13.11
C GLN A 147 -9.09 8.50 13.70
N GLY A 148 -10.39 8.57 13.38
CA GLY A 148 -11.37 7.57 13.82
C GLY A 148 -11.06 6.17 13.26
N LEU A 149 -10.62 6.08 12.01
CA LEU A 149 -10.19 4.84 11.37
C LEU A 149 -8.88 4.31 11.99
N LEU A 150 -7.93 5.18 12.32
CA LEU A 150 -6.71 4.78 13.02
C LEU A 150 -7.01 4.23 14.42
N ASP A 151 -7.93 4.85 15.16
CA ASP A 151 -8.36 4.37 16.48
C ASP A 151 -9.13 3.06 16.41
N TYR A 152 -9.86 2.83 15.31
CA TYR A 152 -10.50 1.55 15.02
C TYR A 152 -9.48 0.44 14.73
N LEU A 153 -8.46 0.72 13.90
CA LEU A 153 -7.49 -0.28 13.44
C LEU A 153 -6.42 -0.60 14.48
N ASN A 154 -5.90 0.40 15.18
CA ASN A 154 -4.78 0.26 16.10
C ASN A 154 -4.85 1.35 17.18
N PRO A 155 -5.65 1.18 18.25
CA PRO A 155 -6.03 2.24 19.20
C PRO A 155 -4.85 2.86 19.98
N GLY A 156 -3.76 2.12 20.14
CA GLY A 156 -2.57 2.58 20.86
C GLY A 156 -1.28 2.23 20.13
N SER A 157 -0.15 2.51 20.76
CA SER A 157 1.17 2.07 20.25
C SER A 157 2.12 1.69 21.38
N ARG A 158 1.59 1.53 22.60
CA ARG A 158 2.38 1.20 23.80
C ARG A 158 2.57 -0.30 23.95
N GLU A 159 1.53 -1.06 23.63
CA GLU A 159 1.50 -2.51 23.54
C GLU A 159 0.68 -2.91 22.31
N VAL A 160 0.78 -4.18 21.93
CA VAL A 160 -0.14 -4.77 20.94
C VAL A 160 -1.47 -5.06 21.63
N GLU A 161 -2.55 -4.45 21.15
CA GLU A 161 -3.88 -4.57 21.75
C GLU A 161 -4.73 -5.63 21.02
N ASP A 162 -5.65 -6.27 21.71
CA ASP A 162 -6.52 -7.31 21.11
C ASP A 162 -7.31 -6.76 19.92
N VAL A 163 -7.75 -5.50 19.98
CA VAL A 163 -8.43 -4.82 18.88
C VAL A 163 -7.52 -4.75 17.64
N GLU A 164 -6.26 -4.39 17.82
CA GLU A 164 -5.27 -4.35 16.72
C GLU A 164 -5.13 -5.72 16.05
N VAL A 165 -5.00 -6.78 16.84
CA VAL A 165 -4.89 -8.16 16.35
C VAL A 165 -6.15 -8.58 15.59
N ILE A 166 -7.34 -8.28 16.13
CA ILE A 166 -8.62 -8.63 15.52
C ILE A 166 -8.80 -7.91 14.18
N GLN A 167 -8.52 -6.61 14.11
CA GLN A 167 -8.68 -5.86 12.87
C GLN A 167 -7.65 -6.26 11.82
N ALA A 168 -6.40 -6.47 12.21
CA ALA A 168 -5.36 -7.02 11.36
C ALA A 168 -5.78 -8.39 10.77
N ALA A 169 -6.32 -9.28 11.60
CA ALA A 169 -6.79 -10.59 11.16
C ALA A 169 -7.91 -10.49 10.13
N ARG A 170 -8.86 -9.54 10.28
CA ARG A 170 -9.94 -9.34 9.29
C ARG A 170 -9.41 -8.86 7.94
N LEU A 171 -8.47 -7.90 7.95
CA LEU A 171 -7.83 -7.41 6.72
C LEU A 171 -7.09 -8.54 5.98
N ILE A 172 -6.26 -9.29 6.71
CA ILE A 172 -5.49 -10.41 6.17
C ILE A 172 -6.41 -11.52 5.66
N HIS A 173 -7.40 -11.93 6.46
CA HIS A 173 -8.37 -12.95 6.07
C HIS A 173 -9.09 -12.56 4.77
N ARG A 174 -9.47 -11.28 4.62
CA ARG A 174 -10.17 -10.80 3.43
C ARG A 174 -9.33 -10.99 2.17
N VAL A 175 -8.08 -10.52 2.14
CA VAL A 175 -7.22 -10.68 0.95
C VAL A 175 -6.78 -12.13 0.72
N ARG A 176 -6.73 -12.96 1.77
CA ARG A 176 -6.38 -14.39 1.64
C ARG A 176 -7.47 -15.21 0.94
N ASN A 177 -8.73 -14.82 1.10
CA ASN A 177 -9.89 -15.64 0.76
C ASN A 177 -10.84 -15.01 -0.26
N ASP A 178 -10.66 -13.73 -0.60
CA ASP A 178 -11.43 -13.05 -1.64
C ASP A 178 -10.53 -12.47 -2.74
N PRO A 179 -10.49 -13.09 -3.93
CA PRO A 179 -9.78 -12.56 -5.10
C PRO A 179 -10.27 -11.17 -5.54
N GLN A 180 -11.52 -10.80 -5.26
CA GLN A 180 -12.02 -9.45 -5.57
C GLN A 180 -11.34 -8.40 -4.69
N ALA A 181 -11.11 -8.69 -3.40
CA ALA A 181 -10.37 -7.79 -2.52
C ALA A 181 -8.92 -7.54 -2.99
N ILE A 182 -8.25 -8.57 -3.52
CA ILE A 182 -6.93 -8.43 -4.16
C ILE A 182 -7.05 -7.54 -5.41
N ALA A 183 -8.01 -7.84 -6.30
CA ALA A 183 -8.20 -7.08 -7.52
C ALA A 183 -8.50 -5.59 -7.26
N LEU A 184 -9.31 -5.30 -6.24
CA LEU A 184 -9.56 -3.93 -5.78
C LEU A 184 -8.29 -3.26 -5.24
N GLN A 185 -7.43 -3.99 -4.54
CA GLN A 185 -6.17 -3.45 -4.03
C GLN A 185 -5.26 -3.02 -5.20
N VAL A 186 -5.16 -3.84 -6.25
CA VAL A 186 -4.39 -3.51 -7.46
C VAL A 186 -5.03 -2.34 -8.22
N ALA A 187 -6.34 -2.37 -8.45
CA ALA A 187 -7.03 -1.31 -9.17
C ALA A 187 -6.86 0.05 -8.48
N VAL A 188 -7.05 0.11 -7.17
CA VAL A 188 -6.85 1.34 -6.38
C VAL A 188 -5.41 1.82 -6.43
N ALA A 189 -4.43 0.90 -6.32
CA ALA A 189 -3.01 1.24 -6.41
C ALA A 189 -2.65 1.84 -7.77
N VAL A 190 -3.08 1.21 -8.88
CA VAL A 190 -2.85 1.69 -10.25
C VAL A 190 -3.46 3.08 -10.43
N THR A 191 -4.73 3.28 -10.08
CA THR A 191 -5.40 4.58 -10.21
C THR A 191 -4.72 5.65 -9.37
N ALA A 192 -4.37 5.37 -8.12
CA ALA A 192 -3.70 6.34 -7.25
C ALA A 192 -2.32 6.74 -7.78
N LEU A 193 -1.57 5.80 -8.37
CA LEU A 193 -0.26 6.08 -8.94
C LEU A 193 -0.35 6.81 -10.29
N GLN A 194 -1.39 6.56 -11.09
CA GLN A 194 -1.70 7.35 -12.28
C GLN A 194 -1.99 8.81 -11.93
N GLU A 195 -2.88 9.05 -10.95
CA GLU A 195 -3.20 10.38 -10.44
C GLU A 195 -1.93 11.07 -9.89
N ALA A 196 -1.16 10.36 -9.08
CA ALA A 196 0.08 10.87 -8.51
C ALA A 196 1.09 11.24 -9.61
N LEU A 197 1.25 10.42 -10.65
CA LEU A 197 2.16 10.71 -11.75
C LEU A 197 1.71 11.96 -12.52
N GLY A 198 0.41 12.17 -12.72
CA GLY A 198 -0.10 13.41 -13.31
C GLY A 198 0.31 14.65 -12.51
N HIS A 199 0.18 14.60 -11.19
CA HIS A 199 0.66 15.67 -10.31
C HIS A 199 2.19 15.84 -10.36
N TYR A 200 2.93 14.74 -10.43
CA TYR A 200 4.39 14.76 -10.51
C TYR A 200 4.87 15.31 -11.85
N ALA A 201 4.19 14.99 -12.94
CA ALA A 201 4.53 15.50 -14.26
C ALA A 201 4.42 17.01 -14.33
N LEU A 202 3.34 17.60 -13.79
CA LEU A 202 3.21 19.05 -13.66
C LEU A 202 4.30 19.66 -12.76
N ARG A 203 4.62 18.99 -11.65
CA ARG A 203 5.53 19.50 -10.63
C ARG A 203 7.01 19.44 -11.03
N TYR A 204 7.38 18.41 -11.79
CA TYR A 204 8.75 18.05 -12.12
C TYR A 204 9.07 18.15 -13.61
N GLY A 205 8.08 18.46 -14.45
CA GLY A 205 8.26 18.56 -15.91
C GLY A 205 8.52 17.19 -16.53
N LEU A 206 7.69 16.19 -16.21
CA LEU A 206 7.86 14.81 -16.72
C LEU A 206 7.15 14.56 -18.05
N ASP A 207 6.58 15.58 -18.68
CA ASP A 207 6.03 15.43 -20.03
C ASP A 207 7.14 15.09 -21.03
N GLY A 208 6.98 14.00 -21.77
CA GLY A 208 7.97 13.43 -22.66
C GLY A 208 9.11 12.67 -21.98
N ALA A 209 9.15 12.60 -20.64
CA ALA A 209 10.13 11.80 -19.90
C ALA A 209 9.86 10.30 -20.10
N ASP A 210 10.90 9.49 -20.05
CA ASP A 210 10.78 8.04 -20.12
C ASP A 210 10.11 7.45 -18.87
N ASP A 211 9.52 6.27 -19.03
CA ASP A 211 8.82 5.53 -17.98
C ASP A 211 9.69 5.22 -16.75
N ILE A 212 11.00 4.99 -16.92
CA ILE A 212 11.95 4.78 -15.81
C ILE A 212 12.16 6.07 -15.03
N THR A 213 12.38 7.21 -15.69
CA THR A 213 12.48 8.52 -15.01
C THR A 213 11.20 8.78 -14.19
N CYS A 214 10.04 8.54 -14.78
CA CYS A 214 8.75 8.68 -14.09
C CYS A 214 8.63 7.76 -12.87
N LEU A 215 9.02 6.49 -13.02
CA LEU A 215 9.03 5.49 -11.96
C LEU A 215 9.91 5.90 -10.78
N LEU A 216 11.15 6.32 -11.06
CA LEU A 216 12.10 6.71 -10.03
C LEU A 216 11.59 7.93 -9.24
N VAL A 217 10.99 8.92 -9.91
CA VAL A 217 10.34 10.04 -9.22
C VAL A 217 9.17 9.55 -8.36
N ALA A 218 8.30 8.70 -8.90
CA ALA A 218 7.16 8.16 -8.16
C ALA A 218 7.59 7.37 -6.92
N ASP A 219 8.60 6.51 -7.03
CA ASP A 219 9.16 5.77 -5.89
C ASP A 219 9.73 6.72 -4.82
N ILE A 220 10.57 7.70 -5.20
CA ILE A 220 11.13 8.67 -4.24
C ILE A 220 10.00 9.36 -3.45
N ARG A 221 8.89 9.70 -4.12
CA ARG A 221 7.75 10.36 -3.49
C ARG A 221 6.93 9.42 -2.62
N HIS A 222 6.67 8.19 -3.07
CA HIS A 222 5.98 7.15 -2.31
C HIS A 222 6.74 6.81 -1.02
N GLN A 223 8.06 6.66 -1.12
CA GLN A 223 8.94 6.31 -0.01
C GLN A 223 9.36 7.50 0.88
N GLY A 224 9.22 8.73 0.39
CA GLY A 224 9.71 9.93 1.07
C GLY A 224 11.24 10.00 1.18
N ARG A 225 11.98 9.43 0.21
CA ARG A 225 13.46 9.32 0.26
C ARG A 225 14.20 10.65 0.13
N ALA A 226 13.60 11.66 -0.50
CA ALA A 226 14.27 12.93 -0.75
C ALA A 226 13.33 14.14 -0.83
N PRO A 227 13.82 15.35 -0.50
CA PRO A 227 13.05 16.58 -0.62
C PRO A 227 12.90 17.00 -2.09
N HIS A 228 11.90 17.85 -2.33
CA HIS A 228 11.54 18.37 -3.66
C HIS A 228 12.71 18.94 -4.45
N VAL A 229 13.55 19.76 -3.81
CA VAL A 229 14.68 20.43 -4.47
C VAL A 229 15.73 19.43 -4.97
N ALA A 230 15.95 18.34 -4.24
CA ALA A 230 16.90 17.31 -4.63
C ALA A 230 16.43 16.54 -5.87
N ILE A 231 15.13 16.23 -5.97
CA ILE A 231 14.53 15.59 -7.16
C ILE A 231 14.72 16.49 -8.39
N LYS A 232 14.38 17.79 -8.28
CA LYS A 232 14.55 18.72 -9.40
C LYS A 232 16.01 18.82 -9.88
N ARG A 233 16.97 18.85 -8.96
CA ARG A 233 18.40 18.86 -9.30
C ARG A 233 18.85 17.56 -9.96
N ALA A 234 18.35 16.42 -9.50
CA ALA A 234 18.68 15.12 -10.10
C ALA A 234 18.17 15.02 -11.54
N LEU A 235 16.97 15.55 -11.82
CA LEU A 235 16.39 15.56 -13.17
C LEU A 235 17.18 16.40 -14.18
N THR A 236 17.98 17.36 -13.73
CA THR A 236 18.83 18.19 -14.60
C THR A 236 20.27 17.66 -14.72
N ALA A 237 20.59 16.51 -14.10
CA ALA A 237 21.92 15.92 -14.18
C ALA A 237 22.18 15.35 -15.59
N GLY A 238 23.47 15.14 -15.93
CA GLY A 238 23.83 14.50 -17.20
C GLY A 238 23.33 13.05 -17.30
N ASP A 239 23.15 12.37 -16.15
CA ASP A 239 22.47 11.09 -16.03
C ASP A 239 21.39 11.19 -14.93
N PRO A 240 20.15 11.52 -15.31
CA PRO A 240 19.04 11.64 -14.37
C PRO A 240 18.71 10.33 -13.63
N HIS A 241 18.85 9.17 -14.28
CA HIS A 241 18.51 7.88 -13.67
C HIS A 241 19.45 7.57 -12.50
N ALA A 242 20.77 7.68 -12.73
CA ALA A 242 21.76 7.49 -11.68
C ALA A 242 21.60 8.52 -10.55
N ALA A 243 21.37 9.79 -10.91
CA ALA A 243 21.19 10.86 -9.93
C ALA A 243 19.93 10.65 -9.06
N LEU A 244 18.82 10.19 -9.63
CA LEU A 244 17.59 9.89 -8.90
C LEU A 244 17.74 8.65 -8.01
N LEU A 245 18.39 7.58 -8.49
CA LEU A 245 18.66 6.39 -7.68
C LEU A 245 19.55 6.68 -6.47
N ALA A 246 20.50 7.62 -6.59
CA ALA A 246 21.36 8.02 -5.48
C ALA A 246 20.62 8.71 -4.33
N LEU A 247 19.43 9.28 -4.58
CA LEU A 247 18.68 10.02 -3.57
C LEU A 247 18.22 9.13 -2.40
N GLY A 248 18.75 9.39 -1.21
CA GLY A 248 18.42 8.64 0.00
C GLY A 248 19.13 7.28 0.13
N ALA A 249 20.06 6.95 -0.77
CA ALA A 249 20.82 5.69 -0.74
C ALA A 249 21.64 5.50 0.55
N GLU A 250 22.18 6.58 1.12
CA GLU A 250 22.91 6.54 2.40
C GLU A 250 22.03 6.05 3.56
N ARG A 251 20.72 6.33 3.49
CA ARG A 251 19.76 6.04 4.56
C ARG A 251 18.95 4.77 4.29
N PHE A 252 18.80 4.39 3.02
CA PHE A 252 18.01 3.25 2.57
C PHE A 252 18.74 2.44 1.47
N PRO A 253 19.96 1.93 1.72
CA PRO A 253 20.79 1.31 0.68
C PRO A 253 20.14 0.07 0.06
N GLU A 254 19.55 -0.80 0.88
CA GLU A 254 18.89 -2.02 0.40
C GLU A 254 17.65 -1.75 -0.44
N ARG A 255 16.91 -0.67 -0.15
CA ARG A 255 15.74 -0.28 -0.96
C ARG A 255 16.18 0.21 -2.33
N VAL A 256 17.22 1.05 -2.38
CA VAL A 256 17.77 1.54 -3.65
C VAL A 256 18.37 0.41 -4.47
N ALA A 257 19.05 -0.55 -3.84
CA ALA A 257 19.55 -1.75 -4.52
C ALA A 257 18.40 -2.56 -5.13
N ARG A 258 17.37 -2.90 -4.35
CA ARG A 258 16.18 -3.62 -4.84
C ARG A 258 15.46 -2.90 -5.98
N LEU A 259 15.32 -1.57 -5.88
CA LEU A 259 14.70 -0.78 -6.95
C LEU A 259 15.53 -0.84 -8.24
N ARG A 260 16.86 -0.72 -8.13
CA ARG A 260 17.77 -0.81 -9.28
C ARG A 260 17.67 -2.18 -9.94
N ASP A 261 17.72 -3.25 -9.16
CA ASP A 261 17.65 -4.62 -9.67
C ASP A 261 16.32 -4.87 -10.39
N ALA A 262 15.20 -4.42 -9.80
CA ALA A 262 13.88 -4.54 -10.41
C ALA A 262 13.76 -3.72 -11.71
N VAL A 263 14.31 -2.50 -11.76
CA VAL A 263 14.30 -1.68 -12.98
C VAL A 263 15.12 -2.34 -14.09
N GLU A 264 16.32 -2.81 -13.79
CA GLU A 264 17.19 -3.45 -14.79
C GLU A 264 16.61 -4.77 -15.30
N GLU A 265 16.02 -5.59 -14.43
CA GLU A 265 15.32 -6.82 -14.82
C GLU A 265 14.16 -6.51 -15.79
N LEU A 266 13.25 -5.62 -15.41
CA LEU A 266 12.10 -5.27 -16.26
C LEU A 266 12.50 -4.56 -17.55
N ARG A 267 13.60 -3.81 -17.54
CA ARG A 267 14.18 -3.21 -18.74
C ARG A 267 14.74 -4.29 -19.68
N HIS A 268 15.48 -5.26 -19.15
CA HIS A 268 16.00 -6.39 -19.92
C HIS A 268 14.86 -7.23 -20.53
N GLU A 269 13.76 -7.41 -19.80
CA GLU A 269 12.54 -8.07 -20.29
C GLU A 269 11.74 -7.22 -21.29
N GLY A 270 12.13 -5.96 -21.55
CA GLY A 270 11.45 -5.06 -22.48
C GLY A 270 10.09 -4.56 -21.98
N ARG A 271 9.89 -4.54 -20.66
CA ARG A 271 8.66 -4.13 -19.94
C ARG A 271 8.75 -2.71 -19.38
N LEU A 272 9.97 -2.19 -19.24
CA LEU A 272 10.29 -0.80 -18.90
C LEU A 272 11.34 -0.23 -19.86
N GLY A 273 11.48 1.09 -19.91
CA GLY A 273 12.46 1.81 -20.71
C GLY A 273 12.03 2.05 -22.17
N ARG A 274 10.74 1.90 -22.46
CA ARG A 274 10.23 1.93 -23.86
C ARG A 274 9.18 2.99 -24.11
N LEU A 275 8.53 3.46 -23.05
CA LEU A 275 7.43 4.40 -23.16
C LEU A 275 7.85 5.80 -22.72
N ARG A 276 7.11 6.79 -23.17
CA ARG A 276 7.22 8.17 -22.69
C ARG A 276 5.91 8.59 -22.05
N TYR A 277 5.99 9.43 -21.03
CA TYR A 277 4.79 9.97 -20.41
C TYR A 277 4.23 11.13 -21.23
N ALA A 278 2.99 11.01 -21.67
CA ALA A 278 2.25 12.09 -22.31
C ALA A 278 1.41 12.82 -21.25
N GLY A 279 1.93 13.95 -20.76
CA GLY A 279 1.34 14.70 -19.65
C GLY A 279 -0.06 15.21 -19.92
N ALA A 280 -0.36 15.61 -21.15
CA ALA A 280 -1.70 16.05 -21.57
C ALA A 280 -2.72 14.90 -21.57
N GLU A 281 -2.28 13.67 -21.79
CA GLU A 281 -3.13 12.47 -21.88
C GLU A 281 -3.17 11.69 -20.57
N GLY A 282 -2.29 12.01 -19.61
CA GLY A 282 -2.21 11.33 -18.32
C GLY A 282 -1.76 9.87 -18.41
N ARG A 283 -1.07 9.48 -19.50
CA ARG A 283 -0.71 8.07 -19.77
C ARG A 283 0.65 7.94 -20.42
N PHE A 284 1.16 6.71 -20.44
CA PHE A 284 2.32 6.33 -21.22
C PHE A 284 1.94 6.05 -22.68
N VAL A 285 2.79 6.51 -23.61
CA VAL A 285 2.68 6.34 -25.07
C VAL A 285 3.97 5.80 -25.68
#